data_AF-A0A962W5E8-F1
#
_entry.id   AF-A0A962W5E8-F1
#
_cell.length_a   1.000
_cell.length_b   1.000
_cell.length_c   1.000
_cell.angle_alpha   90.00
_cell.angle_beta   90.00
_cell.angle_gamma   90.00
#
_symmetry.space_group_name_H-M   'P 1'
#
loop_
_entity.id
_entity.type
_entity.pdbx_description
1 polymer ?
#
loop_
_entity_poly.entity_id
_entity_poly.type
_entity_poly.pdbx_seq_one_letter_code
_entity_poly.pdbx_strand_id
1 'polypeptide(L)'
;MRAILIVAVSVLALTGCSNSVAIREAVGQGTRQLQGAELVLGSPLPIAAGKARVFLQDGIVSAGDGGFFSRSYDQYRPHCAFEIRQVSHDGFTIQPDTFSVIRVQGSMQQVVQRRPVQLAALRLAGGFDGGMGGGAYHEGYHFWLESDRQPEVMRMSCYGAYAQFPDLRPPTLQEVTQALGAVATLRY
;
A
#
# COMPACT_ATOMS: atom_id res chain seq x y z
N MET A 1 -47.26 -6.34 14.33
CA MET A 1 -46.41 -5.18 14.71
C MET A 1 -45.01 -5.59 15.21
N ARG A 2 -44.86 -6.55 16.13
CA ARG A 2 -43.53 -7.01 16.61
C ARG A 2 -42.60 -7.57 15.51
N ALA A 3 -43.14 -8.32 14.53
CA ALA A 3 -42.33 -8.87 13.43
C ALA A 3 -41.77 -7.79 12.48
N ILE A 4 -42.50 -6.68 12.30
CA ILE A 4 -42.06 -5.57 11.44
C ILE A 4 -40.88 -4.81 12.09
N LEU A 5 -40.91 -4.66 13.43
CA LEU A 5 -39.81 -4.03 14.16
C LEU A 5 -38.52 -4.85 14.11
N ILE A 6 -38.61 -6.18 14.14
CA ILE A 6 -37.44 -7.07 14.09
C ILE A 6 -36.79 -7.05 12.70
N VAL A 7 -37.58 -7.04 11.63
CA VAL A 7 -37.05 -6.93 10.26
C VAL A 7 -36.39 -5.57 10.01
N ALA A 8 -36.98 -4.47 10.53
CA ALA A 8 -36.39 -3.13 10.40
C ALA A 8 -35.03 -3.01 11.12
N VAL A 9 -34.88 -3.57 12.32
CA VAL A 9 -33.61 -3.55 13.06
C VAL A 9 -32.53 -4.38 12.36
N SER A 10 -32.89 -5.50 11.75
CA SER A 10 -31.94 -6.36 11.01
C SER A 10 -31.42 -5.70 9.72
N VAL A 11 -32.24 -4.92 9.01
CA VAL A 11 -31.80 -4.22 7.78
C VAL A 11 -30.85 -3.06 8.10
N LEU A 12 -31.02 -2.36 9.23
CA LEU A 12 -30.09 -1.30 9.65
C LEU A 12 -28.71 -1.86 10.05
N ALA A 13 -28.64 -3.08 10.60
CA ALA A 13 -27.38 -3.71 11.02
C ALA A 13 -26.48 -4.20 9.87
N LEU A 14 -27.00 -4.28 8.64
CA LEU A 14 -26.26 -4.73 7.44
C LEU A 14 -25.56 -3.59 6.70
N THR A 15 -25.70 -2.34 7.14
CA THR A 15 -24.92 -1.19 6.61
C THR A 15 -23.52 -1.10 7.24
N GLY A 16 -22.88 -2.25 7.47
CA GLY A 16 -21.48 -2.34 7.87
C GLY A 16 -20.61 -1.79 6.75
N CYS A 17 -20.22 -0.52 6.88
CA CYS A 17 -19.62 0.29 5.83
C CYS A 17 -18.43 -0.38 5.11
N SER A 18 -18.55 -0.52 3.79
CA SER A 18 -17.43 -0.57 2.85
C SER A 18 -16.70 0.78 2.83
N ASN A 19 -16.00 1.13 3.92
CA ASN A 19 -15.32 2.41 4.03
C ASN A 19 -14.05 2.43 3.16
N SER A 20 -14.20 2.85 1.91
CA SER A 20 -13.05 3.31 1.12
C SER A 20 -12.59 4.67 1.62
N VAL A 21 -11.29 4.83 1.88
CA VAL A 21 -10.73 6.10 2.37
C VAL A 21 -10.50 7.08 1.22
N ALA A 22 -10.71 8.37 1.49
CA ALA A 22 -10.34 9.42 0.54
C ALA A 22 -8.84 9.75 0.65
N ILE A 23 -8.24 10.12 -0.48
CA ILE A 23 -6.82 10.48 -0.61
C ILE A 23 -6.69 11.99 -0.72
N ARG A 24 -5.67 12.58 -0.10
CA ARG A 24 -5.37 14.01 -0.27
C ARG A 24 -4.89 14.29 -1.68
N GLU A 25 -5.46 15.26 -2.38
CA GLU A 25 -5.05 15.57 -3.76
C GLU A 25 -3.62 16.11 -3.81
N ALA A 26 -3.35 17.14 -3.00
CA ALA A 26 -2.03 17.72 -2.76
C ALA A 26 -1.95 18.30 -1.33
N VAL A 27 -0.77 18.79 -0.95
CA VAL A 27 -0.56 19.46 0.34
C VAL A 27 -1.42 20.74 0.40
N GLY A 28 -2.30 20.83 1.39
CA GLY A 28 -3.21 21.98 1.56
C GLY A 28 -4.46 21.96 0.67
N GLN A 29 -4.70 20.88 -0.08
CA GLN A 29 -5.89 20.69 -0.91
C GLN A 29 -6.90 19.73 -0.29
N GLY A 30 -8.03 19.54 -0.98
CA GLY A 30 -9.10 18.63 -0.58
C GLY A 30 -8.72 17.15 -0.65
N THR A 31 -9.70 16.30 -0.36
CA THR A 31 -9.58 14.84 -0.49
C THR A 31 -10.48 14.31 -1.59
N ARG A 32 -10.05 13.22 -2.23
CA ARG A 32 -10.73 12.56 -3.35
C ARG A 32 -11.01 11.11 -3.02
N GLN A 33 -12.25 10.66 -3.29
CA GLN A 33 -12.60 9.25 -3.26
C GLN A 33 -12.21 8.61 -4.60
N LEU A 34 -11.55 7.44 -4.54
CA LEU A 34 -11.07 6.72 -5.73
C LEU A 34 -11.64 5.30 -5.86
N GLN A 35 -12.58 4.91 -5.00
CA GLN A 35 -13.40 3.73 -5.28
C GLN A 35 -14.22 3.98 -6.56
N GLY A 36 -14.19 3.04 -7.50
CA GLY A 36 -14.79 3.16 -8.82
C GLY A 36 -13.90 3.86 -9.85
N ALA A 37 -12.72 4.33 -9.47
CA ALA A 37 -11.71 4.81 -10.41
C ALA A 37 -11.13 3.64 -11.23
N GLU A 38 -10.46 3.99 -12.32
CA GLU A 38 -9.71 3.04 -13.15
C GLU A 38 -8.20 3.28 -13.01
N LEU A 39 -7.44 2.19 -12.86
CA LEU A 39 -5.99 2.20 -13.00
C LEU A 39 -5.61 1.62 -14.36
N VAL A 40 -5.11 2.47 -15.24
CA VAL A 40 -4.67 2.08 -16.58
C VAL A 40 -3.17 1.82 -16.55
N LEU A 41 -2.77 0.56 -16.73
CA LEU A 41 -1.38 0.15 -16.88
C LEU A 41 -1.00 0.15 -18.35
N GLY A 42 -0.05 1.02 -18.74
CA GLY A 42 0.37 1.19 -20.13
C GLY A 42 1.55 0.32 -20.55
N SER A 43 2.33 -0.21 -19.59
CA SER A 43 3.54 -1.00 -19.86
C SER A 43 3.56 -2.30 -19.05
N PRO A 44 4.15 -3.38 -19.58
CA PRO A 44 4.25 -4.64 -18.85
C PRO A 44 5.14 -4.48 -17.60
N LEU A 45 4.73 -5.10 -16.50
CA LEU A 45 5.47 -5.10 -15.24
C LEU A 45 5.96 -6.52 -14.91
N PRO A 46 7.27 -6.80 -15.05
CA PRO A 46 7.82 -8.10 -14.70
C PRO A 46 7.98 -8.23 -13.18
N ILE A 47 7.50 -9.34 -12.65
CA ILE A 47 7.68 -9.81 -11.28
C ILE A 47 8.62 -11.01 -11.32
N ALA A 48 9.74 -10.90 -10.62
CA ALA A 48 10.74 -11.96 -10.54
C ALA A 48 10.19 -13.20 -9.83
N ALA A 49 10.71 -14.38 -10.18
CA ALA A 49 10.35 -15.63 -9.53
C ALA A 49 10.51 -15.54 -8.00
N GLY A 50 9.56 -16.12 -7.26
CA GLY A 50 9.57 -16.11 -5.79
C GLY A 50 9.28 -14.74 -5.16
N LYS A 51 8.73 -13.78 -5.90
CA LYS A 51 8.34 -12.45 -5.41
C LYS A 51 6.87 -12.20 -5.71
N ALA A 52 6.17 -11.50 -4.82
CA ALA A 52 4.76 -11.16 -5.06
C ALA A 52 4.57 -9.75 -5.66
N ARG A 53 5.66 -8.99 -5.81
CA ARG A 53 5.57 -7.55 -6.06
C ARG A 53 6.67 -6.99 -6.95
N VAL A 54 6.35 -5.90 -7.62
CA VAL A 54 7.24 -5.04 -8.40
C VAL A 54 6.99 -3.58 -8.02
N PHE A 55 8.06 -2.79 -7.93
CA PHE A 55 8.00 -1.42 -7.43
C PHE A 55 8.13 -0.39 -8.54
N LEU A 56 7.49 0.75 -8.34
CA LEU A 56 7.54 1.93 -9.21
C LEU A 56 7.89 3.16 -8.37
N GLN A 57 8.87 3.94 -8.85
CA GLN A 57 9.22 5.24 -8.31
C GLN A 57 9.68 6.15 -9.45
N ASP A 58 9.08 7.34 -9.56
CA ASP A 58 9.28 8.28 -10.67
C ASP A 58 9.14 7.64 -12.07
N GLY A 59 8.23 6.66 -12.22
CA GLY A 59 8.06 5.91 -13.47
C GLY A 59 9.16 4.88 -13.76
N ILE A 60 10.09 4.65 -12.84
CA ILE A 60 11.11 3.60 -12.95
C ILE A 60 10.59 2.32 -12.29
N VAL A 61 10.53 1.25 -13.08
CA VAL A 61 10.16 -0.09 -12.62
C VAL A 61 11.40 -0.76 -12.02
N SER A 62 11.28 -1.26 -10.79
CA SER A 62 12.36 -1.99 -10.11
C SER A 62 11.89 -3.35 -9.62
N ALA A 63 12.63 -4.39 -10.02
CA ALA A 63 12.47 -5.74 -9.53
C ALA A 63 13.37 -5.92 -8.30
N GLY A 64 12.77 -5.93 -7.12
CA GLY A 64 13.52 -6.11 -5.88
C GLY A 64 12.62 -6.39 -4.69
N ASP A 65 13.22 -6.60 -3.52
CA ASP A 65 12.49 -6.94 -2.30
C ASP A 65 12.14 -5.74 -1.42
N GLY A 66 12.57 -4.53 -1.80
CA GLY A 66 12.33 -3.30 -1.04
C GLY A 66 13.00 -3.29 0.34
N GLY A 67 13.99 -4.18 0.55
CA GLY A 67 14.72 -4.25 1.81
C GLY A 67 15.66 -3.06 1.98
N PHE A 68 16.07 -2.79 3.23
CA PHE A 68 17.01 -1.71 3.59
C PHE A 68 18.35 -1.77 2.83
N PHE A 69 18.77 -2.97 2.42
CA PHE A 69 19.99 -3.17 1.61
C PHE A 69 19.70 -3.28 0.11
N SER A 70 18.43 -3.32 -0.30
CA SER A 70 18.02 -3.33 -1.70
C SER A 70 18.00 -1.89 -2.21
N ARG A 71 18.73 -1.60 -3.28
CA ARG A 71 18.70 -0.31 -3.98
C ARG A 71 17.55 -0.19 -4.98
N SER A 72 16.47 -0.93 -4.76
CA SER A 72 15.37 -1.05 -5.73
C SER A 72 14.64 0.29 -5.91
N TYR A 73 14.43 1.01 -4.81
CA TYR A 73 13.87 2.36 -4.78
C TYR A 73 14.39 3.12 -3.55
N ASP A 74 14.24 4.43 -3.54
CA ASP A 74 14.53 5.28 -2.39
C ASP A 74 13.35 5.28 -1.40
N GLN A 75 13.52 4.62 -0.25
CA GLN A 75 12.50 4.53 0.80
C GLN A 75 12.14 5.89 1.42
N TYR A 76 12.97 6.93 1.26
CA TYR A 76 12.67 8.26 1.78
C TYR A 76 11.81 9.09 0.82
N ARG A 77 11.34 8.47 -0.27
CA ARG A 77 10.50 9.10 -1.27
C ARG A 77 9.25 8.25 -1.54
N PRO A 78 8.15 8.89 -1.98
CA PRO A 78 6.95 8.16 -2.37
C PRO A 78 7.25 7.09 -3.43
N HIS A 79 6.56 5.96 -3.30
CA HIS A 79 6.69 4.83 -4.23
C HIS A 79 5.40 4.02 -4.25
N CYS A 80 5.20 3.26 -5.31
CA CYS A 80 4.10 2.32 -5.46
C CYS A 80 4.62 0.90 -5.70
N ALA A 81 3.82 -0.10 -5.39
CA ALA A 81 4.09 -1.50 -5.68
C ALA A 81 2.84 -2.17 -6.23
N PHE A 82 2.99 -2.91 -7.32
CA PHE A 82 1.95 -3.79 -7.83
C PHE A 82 2.14 -5.18 -7.24
N GLU A 83 1.07 -5.77 -6.73
CA GLU A 83 1.09 -7.05 -6.03
C GLU A 83 0.19 -8.09 -6.70
N ILE A 84 0.73 -9.29 -6.86
CA ILE A 84 -0.01 -10.49 -7.26
C ILE A 84 -0.34 -11.38 -6.05
N ARG A 85 -1.32 -12.25 -6.20
CA ARG A 85 -1.79 -13.13 -5.11
C ARG A 85 -0.76 -14.19 -4.71
N GLN A 86 -0.07 -14.76 -5.69
CA GLN A 86 0.80 -15.92 -5.48
C GLN A 86 2.30 -15.55 -5.53
N VAL A 87 3.06 -15.98 -4.52
CA VAL A 87 4.53 -15.81 -4.49
C VAL A 87 5.25 -16.94 -5.23
N SER A 88 4.65 -18.12 -5.28
CA SER A 88 5.22 -19.31 -5.92
C SER A 88 4.93 -19.33 -7.42
N HIS A 89 5.80 -18.71 -8.22
CA HIS A 89 5.73 -18.73 -9.67
C HIS A 89 7.14 -18.60 -10.26
N ASP A 90 7.34 -19.03 -11.51
CA ASP A 90 8.64 -19.04 -12.20
C ASP A 90 8.99 -17.70 -12.88
N GLY A 91 8.41 -16.61 -12.38
CA GLY A 91 8.33 -15.31 -13.05
C GLY A 91 6.90 -15.03 -13.54
N PHE A 92 6.44 -13.81 -13.39
CA PHE A 92 5.09 -13.38 -13.75
C PHE A 92 5.17 -12.00 -14.38
N THR A 93 4.38 -11.71 -15.42
CA THR A 93 4.33 -10.37 -15.99
C THR A 93 2.91 -9.87 -15.94
N ILE A 94 2.70 -8.76 -15.23
CA ILE A 94 1.43 -8.02 -15.32
C ILE A 94 1.42 -7.34 -16.68
N GLN A 95 0.46 -7.68 -17.53
CA GLN A 95 0.30 -7.13 -18.86
C GLN A 95 -0.46 -5.81 -18.83
N PRO A 96 -0.28 -4.93 -19.84
CA PRO A 96 -1.07 -3.72 -20.00
C PRO A 96 -2.58 -3.98 -19.97
N ASP A 97 -3.27 -3.26 -19.10
CA ASP A 97 -4.70 -3.45 -18.83
C ASP A 97 -5.29 -2.27 -18.06
N THR A 98 -6.61 -2.25 -17.97
CA THR A 98 -7.36 -1.34 -17.11
C THR A 98 -7.93 -2.14 -15.95
N PHE A 99 -7.58 -1.74 -14.75
CA PHE A 99 -8.03 -2.36 -13.51
C PHE A 99 -9.06 -1.46 -12.81
N SER A 100 -10.17 -2.05 -12.38
CA SER A 100 -11.15 -1.36 -11.55
C SER A 100 -10.62 -1.21 -10.13
N VAL A 101 -10.63 0.02 -9.60
CA VAL A 101 -10.29 0.27 -8.19
C VAL A 101 -11.54 0.02 -7.35
N ILE A 102 -11.66 -1.19 -6.81
CA ILE A 102 -12.85 -1.60 -6.05
C ILE A 102 -12.87 -1.08 -4.62
N ARG A 103 -11.70 -0.71 -4.06
CA ARG A 103 -11.57 -0.19 -2.69
C ARG A 103 -10.22 0.48 -2.46
N VAL A 104 -10.21 1.61 -1.75
CA VAL A 104 -8.99 2.22 -1.19
C VAL A 104 -8.96 2.02 0.32
N GLN A 105 -7.87 1.49 0.85
CA GLN A 105 -7.70 1.21 2.27
C GLN A 105 -6.41 1.87 2.78
N GLY A 106 -6.48 2.59 3.91
CA GLY A 106 -5.28 3.08 4.60
C GLY A 106 -4.38 1.93 5.06
N SER A 107 -3.07 2.10 4.93
CA SER A 107 -2.07 1.08 5.25
C SER A 107 -0.92 1.68 6.03
N MET A 108 -0.39 0.90 6.96
CA MET A 108 0.83 1.21 7.70
C MET A 108 1.72 -0.02 7.71
N GLN A 109 2.94 0.12 7.21
CA GLN A 109 3.92 -0.95 7.13
C GLN A 109 5.11 -0.62 8.01
N GLN A 110 5.39 -1.45 9.01
CA GLN A 110 6.60 -1.34 9.82
C GLN A 110 7.81 -1.81 9.02
N VAL A 111 8.88 -1.01 9.03
CA VAL A 111 10.17 -1.44 8.49
C VAL A 111 10.94 -2.17 9.57
N VAL A 112 11.05 -3.50 9.41
CA VAL A 112 11.75 -4.35 10.38
C VAL A 112 13.26 -4.09 10.27
N GLN A 113 13.83 -3.36 11.23
CA GLN A 113 15.26 -3.37 11.46
C GLN A 113 15.62 -4.66 12.22
N ARG A 114 16.29 -5.61 11.56
CA ARG A 114 16.98 -6.69 12.27
C ARG A 114 18.23 -6.13 12.95
N ARG A 115 18.06 -5.46 14.09
CA ARG A 115 19.21 -5.18 14.97
C ARG A 115 19.57 -6.49 15.69
N PRO A 116 20.84 -6.94 15.66
CA PRO A 116 21.24 -8.06 16.49
C PRO A 116 20.96 -7.74 17.96
N VAL A 117 20.36 -8.69 18.68
CA VAL A 117 20.11 -8.58 20.12
C VAL A 117 21.46 -8.50 20.81
N GLN A 118 21.82 -7.31 21.31
CA GLN A 118 23.03 -7.12 22.09
C GLN A 118 22.78 -7.58 23.52
N LEU A 119 23.06 -8.86 23.81
CA LEU A 119 22.87 -9.46 25.14
C LEU A 119 23.73 -8.80 26.23
N ALA A 120 24.79 -8.09 25.85
CA ALA A 120 25.66 -7.35 26.78
C ALA A 120 25.04 -6.05 27.33
N ALA A 121 23.88 -5.61 26.82
CA ALA A 121 23.17 -4.42 27.31
C ALA A 121 22.16 -4.73 28.43
N LEU A 122 22.00 -5.99 28.83
CA LEU A 122 21.08 -6.40 29.89
C LEU A 122 21.62 -5.99 31.28
N ARG A 123 21.57 -4.69 31.60
CA ARG A 123 21.76 -4.21 32.97
C ARG A 123 20.50 -4.54 33.77
N LEU A 124 20.55 -5.64 34.51
CA LEU A 124 19.57 -6.02 35.53
C LEU A 124 19.70 -5.07 36.74
N ALA A 125 19.31 -3.80 36.58
CA ALA A 125 19.08 -2.89 37.69
C ALA A 125 18.23 -1.70 37.23
N GLY A 126 16.97 -1.67 37.66
CA GLY A 126 16.20 -0.44 37.89
C GLY A 126 15.94 0.47 36.70
N GLY A 127 14.81 0.25 36.03
CA GLY A 127 14.23 1.23 35.11
C GLY A 127 13.36 0.54 34.08
N PHE A 128 12.08 0.87 34.05
CA PHE A 128 11.23 0.64 32.89
C PHE A 128 11.73 1.53 31.73
N ASP A 129 12.92 1.27 31.22
CA ASP A 129 13.34 1.68 29.89
C ASP A 129 12.95 0.55 28.95
N GLY A 130 11.64 0.26 28.94
CA GLY A 130 11.02 -0.69 28.04
C GLY A 130 11.26 -0.16 26.64
N GLY A 131 12.26 -0.72 25.97
CA GLY A 131 12.73 -0.31 24.65
C GLY A 131 11.59 -0.19 23.65
N MET A 132 10.97 0.99 23.59
CA MET A 132 10.30 1.48 22.41
C MET A 132 11.40 1.90 21.45
N GLY A 133 12.09 0.91 20.89
CA GLY A 133 12.89 1.10 19.69
C GLY A 133 11.94 1.62 18.63
N GLY A 134 11.92 2.95 18.44
CA GLY A 134 10.98 3.64 17.57
C GLY A 134 10.98 3.00 16.20
N GLY A 135 9.98 2.16 15.95
CA GLY A 135 9.75 1.56 14.65
C GLY A 135 9.58 2.70 13.66
N ALA A 136 10.30 2.63 12.55
CA ALA A 136 9.99 3.49 11.44
C ALA A 136 9.01 2.76 10.52
N TYR A 137 8.13 3.54 9.92
CA TYR A 137 6.98 3.04 9.18
C TYR A 137 6.92 3.68 7.80
N HIS A 138 6.18 3.03 6.93
CA HIS A 138 5.56 3.65 5.78
C HIS A 138 4.06 3.74 6.04
N GLU A 139 3.47 4.90 5.82
CA GLU A 139 2.03 5.08 5.79
C GLU A 139 1.59 5.31 4.34
N GLY A 140 0.41 4.82 3.98
CA GLY A 140 0.00 4.81 2.59
C GLY A 140 -1.39 4.24 2.35
N TYR A 141 -1.61 3.78 1.13
CA TYR A 141 -2.89 3.28 0.65
C TYR A 141 -2.71 1.96 -0.11
N HIS A 142 -3.64 1.04 0.11
CA HIS A 142 -3.89 -0.10 -0.74
C HIS A 142 -5.07 0.21 -1.67
N PHE A 143 -4.82 0.21 -2.97
CA PHE A 143 -5.81 0.25 -4.03
C PHE A 143 -6.09 -1.19 -4.45
N TRP A 144 -7.22 -1.74 -4.02
CA TRP A 144 -7.63 -3.09 -4.41
C TRP A 144 -8.11 -3.06 -5.85
N LEU A 145 -7.54 -3.96 -6.66
CA LEU A 145 -7.70 -3.98 -8.10
C LEU A 145 -8.48 -5.22 -8.53
N GLU A 146 -9.25 -5.06 -9.61
CA GLU A 146 -9.95 -6.15 -10.26
C GLU A 146 -9.78 -6.04 -11.79
N SER A 147 -9.52 -7.19 -12.43
CA SER A 147 -9.51 -7.34 -13.88
C SER A 147 -9.92 -8.76 -14.25
N ASP A 148 -10.85 -8.89 -15.19
CA ASP A 148 -11.28 -10.17 -15.75
C ASP A 148 -10.14 -10.87 -16.50
N ARG A 149 -9.24 -10.09 -17.11
CA ARG A 149 -8.12 -10.61 -17.90
C ARG A 149 -6.94 -11.04 -17.03
N GLN A 150 -6.80 -10.44 -15.85
CA GLN A 150 -5.65 -10.61 -14.96
C GLN A 150 -6.07 -10.74 -13.48
N PRO A 151 -6.84 -11.79 -13.12
CA PRO A 151 -7.37 -11.96 -11.76
C PRO A 151 -6.29 -12.16 -10.69
N GLU A 152 -5.07 -12.53 -11.09
CA GLU A 152 -3.91 -12.67 -10.21
C GLU A 152 -3.40 -11.33 -9.66
N VAL A 153 -3.67 -10.21 -10.33
CA VAL A 153 -3.33 -8.87 -9.84
C VAL A 153 -4.30 -8.50 -8.74
N MET A 154 -3.78 -8.28 -7.53
CA MET A 154 -4.61 -8.09 -6.35
C MET A 154 -4.77 -6.62 -5.99
N ARG A 155 -3.66 -5.87 -5.96
CA ARG A 155 -3.66 -4.49 -5.51
C ARG A 155 -2.44 -3.72 -6.00
N MET A 156 -2.56 -2.41 -5.98
CA MET A 156 -1.44 -1.49 -5.97
C MET A 156 -1.34 -0.86 -4.58
N SER A 157 -0.15 -0.84 -4.00
CA SER A 157 0.13 -0.25 -2.69
C SER A 157 1.06 0.95 -2.86
N CYS A 158 0.65 2.14 -2.45
CA CYS A 158 1.48 3.33 -2.53
C CYS A 158 1.74 3.91 -1.16
N TYR A 159 3.00 4.24 -0.89
CA TYR A 159 3.49 4.66 0.41
C TYR A 159 4.23 5.97 0.33
N GLY A 160 4.15 6.75 1.41
CA GLY A 160 4.95 7.94 1.61
C GLY A 160 6.38 7.60 2.03
N ALA A 161 7.13 8.65 2.34
CA ALA A 161 8.49 8.53 2.85
C ALA A 161 8.54 7.70 4.14
N TYR A 162 9.61 6.93 4.28
CA TYR A 162 10.01 6.31 5.53
C TYR A 162 10.14 7.38 6.62
N ALA A 163 9.38 7.24 7.70
CA ALA A 163 9.39 8.20 8.80
C ALA A 163 9.03 7.54 10.14
N GLN A 164 9.30 8.26 11.23
CA GLN A 164 8.78 7.97 12.56
C GLN A 164 7.59 8.86 12.87
N PHE A 165 6.82 8.53 13.90
CA PHE A 165 5.83 9.47 14.43
C PHE A 165 6.56 10.67 15.05
N PRO A 166 6.09 11.92 14.86
CA PRO A 166 4.80 12.33 14.25
C PRO A 166 4.87 12.66 12.74
N ASP A 167 6.04 12.49 12.11
CA ASP A 167 6.32 12.92 10.74
C ASP A 167 5.76 11.96 9.68
N LEU A 168 5.25 10.81 10.11
CA LEU A 168 4.60 9.83 9.25
C LEU A 168 3.39 10.43 8.53
N ARG A 169 3.40 10.30 7.19
CA ARG A 169 2.35 10.80 6.31
C ARG A 169 2.13 9.84 5.13
N PRO A 170 0.88 9.60 4.72
CA PRO A 170 0.59 8.92 3.46
C PRO A 170 0.86 9.85 2.28
N PRO A 171 1.14 9.31 1.08
CA PRO A 171 1.39 10.12 -0.10
C PRO A 171 0.11 10.83 -0.56
N THR A 172 0.24 11.99 -1.15
CA THR A 172 -0.83 12.69 -1.88
C THR A 172 -1.08 12.02 -3.24
N LEU A 173 -2.21 12.33 -3.87
CA LEU A 173 -2.52 11.82 -5.20
C LEU A 173 -1.51 12.32 -6.25
N GLN A 174 -1.02 13.56 -6.10
CA GLN A 174 0.07 14.07 -6.92
C GLN A 174 1.34 13.23 -6.78
N GLU A 175 1.73 12.86 -5.57
CA GLU A 175 2.89 11.99 -5.31
C GLU A 175 2.68 10.56 -5.83
N VAL A 176 1.44 10.04 -5.75
CA VAL A 176 1.07 8.75 -6.36
C VAL A 176 1.25 8.83 -7.88
N THR A 177 0.69 9.84 -8.54
CA THR A 177 0.83 10.04 -9.99
C THR A 177 2.29 10.20 -10.40
N GLN A 178 3.10 10.93 -9.61
CA GLN A 178 4.52 11.06 -9.85
C GLN A 178 5.24 9.70 -9.73
N ALA A 179 4.96 8.91 -8.70
CA ALA A 179 5.57 7.60 -8.52
C ALA A 179 5.26 6.64 -9.68
N LEU A 180 4.03 6.67 -10.20
CA LEU A 180 3.63 5.88 -11.37
C LEU A 180 4.27 6.37 -12.67
N GLY A 181 4.49 7.67 -12.81
CA GLY A 181 5.04 8.27 -14.02
C GLY A 181 4.21 7.91 -15.27
N ALA A 182 4.88 7.60 -16.37
CA ALA A 182 4.22 7.19 -17.62
C ALA A 182 3.79 5.71 -17.64
N VAL A 183 4.12 4.94 -16.60
CA VAL A 183 3.90 3.48 -16.58
C VAL A 183 2.43 3.15 -16.35
N ALA A 184 1.76 3.89 -15.47
CA ALA A 184 0.35 3.72 -15.16
C ALA A 184 -0.32 5.07 -14.84
N THR A 185 -1.64 5.13 -14.99
CA THR A 185 -2.43 6.35 -14.76
C THR A 185 -3.73 6.02 -14.04
N LEU A 186 -4.11 6.85 -13.06
CA LEU A 186 -5.42 6.79 -12.40
C LEU A 186 -6.41 7.71 -13.13
N ARG A 187 -7.61 7.20 -13.45
CA ARG A 187 -8.73 7.94 -14.06
C ARG A 187 -9.93 7.92 -13.11
N TYR A 188 -10.45 9.09 -12.73
CA TYR A 188 -11.45 9.27 -11.65
C TYR A 188 -12.25 10.58 -11.76
#